data_AF-A0A3N8LME0-F1
#
_entry.id   AF-A0A3N8LME0-F1
#
_cell.length_a   1.000
_cell.length_b   1.000
_cell.length_c   1.000
_cell.angle_alpha   90.00
_cell.angle_beta   90.00
_cell.angle_gamma   90.00
#
_symmetry.space_group_name_H-M   'P 1'
#
loop_
_entity.id
_entity.type
_entity.pdbx_description
1 polymer ?
#
loop_
_entity_poly.entity_id
_entity_poly.type
_entity_poly.pdbx_seq_one_letter_code
_entity_poly.pdbx_strand_id
1 'polypeptide(L)'
;MRLTIRINGSESATRQSFAVLWVDTDEGLWSREAHQGIDLPTWGKVKDVEGAMALCAADDGTAVCKLQGLSFDAVQREQGTAVLSGEHAQGAWRLQAIDTCTIQPEYKEFISVDR
;
A
#
# COMPACT_ATOMS: atom_id res chain seq x y z
N MET A 1 6.97 -0.29 10.89
CA MET A 1 7.06 -1.57 10.18
C MET A 1 6.76 -1.27 8.72
N ARG A 2 7.52 -1.87 7.80
CA ARG A 2 7.33 -1.67 6.36
C ARG A 2 6.90 -2.96 5.68
N LEU A 3 5.87 -2.88 4.87
CA LEU A 3 5.30 -4.01 4.14
C LEU A 3 5.54 -3.82 2.65
N THR A 4 5.98 -4.87 1.95
CA THR A 4 5.93 -4.92 0.49
C THR A 4 4.71 -5.73 0.08
N ILE A 5 3.79 -5.12 -0.64
CA ILE A 5 2.51 -5.72 -1.03
C ILE A 5 2.39 -5.72 -2.54
N ARG A 6 1.96 -6.85 -3.11
CA ARG A 6 1.62 -6.95 -4.53
C ARG A 6 0.12 -7.09 -4.70
N ILE A 7 -0.49 -6.25 -5.52
CA ILE A 7 -1.87 -6.37 -5.98
C ILE A 7 -1.84 -6.93 -7.40
N ASN A 8 -2.70 -7.90 -7.69
CA ASN A 8 -2.93 -8.43 -9.05
C ASN A 8 -4.40 -8.26 -9.43
N GLY A 9 -4.67 -8.05 -10.71
CA GLY A 9 -6.04 -8.08 -11.24
C GLY A 9 -6.66 -9.47 -11.08
N SER A 10 -7.96 -9.54 -10.78
CA SER A 10 -8.66 -10.82 -10.58
C SER A 10 -9.36 -11.35 -11.83
N GLU A 11 -9.51 -10.55 -12.88
CA GLU A 11 -10.23 -10.93 -14.09
C GLU A 11 -9.30 -11.45 -15.19
N SER A 12 -9.85 -12.23 -16.13
CA SER A 12 -9.07 -12.80 -17.24
C SER A 12 -8.39 -11.72 -18.09
N ALA A 13 -9.07 -10.58 -18.29
CA ALA A 13 -8.55 -9.43 -19.03
C ALA A 13 -7.41 -8.70 -18.29
N THR A 14 -7.35 -8.82 -16.96
CA THR A 14 -6.45 -8.06 -16.08
C THR A 14 -5.45 -8.95 -15.36
N ARG A 15 -5.37 -10.21 -15.77
CA ARG A 15 -4.59 -11.25 -15.10
C ARG A 15 -3.08 -10.96 -15.08
N GLN A 16 -2.62 -10.16 -16.03
CA GLN A 16 -1.24 -9.70 -16.11
C GLN A 16 -1.03 -8.34 -15.41
N SER A 17 -2.11 -7.64 -15.07
CA SER A 17 -2.05 -6.34 -14.41
C SER A 17 -1.65 -6.51 -12.94
N PHE A 18 -0.73 -5.66 -12.49
CA PHE A 18 -0.26 -5.66 -11.12
C PHE A 18 0.15 -4.26 -10.62
N ALA A 19 0.24 -4.11 -9.30
CA ALA A 19 0.95 -3.03 -8.64
C ALA A 19 1.76 -3.60 -7.47
N VAL A 20 2.98 -3.10 -7.28
CA VAL A 20 3.83 -3.38 -6.12
C VAL A 20 3.90 -2.10 -5.29
N LEU A 21 3.64 -2.25 -4.00
CA LEU A 21 3.51 -1.15 -3.05
C LEU A 21 4.46 -1.35 -1.89
N TRP A 22 4.99 -0.25 -1.38
CA TRP A 22 5.55 -0.17 -0.04
C TRP A 22 4.55 0.52 0.86
N VAL A 23 4.30 -0.06 2.02
CA VAL A 23 3.44 0.51 3.06
C VAL A 23 4.27 0.67 4.32
N ASP A 24 4.35 1.88 4.84
CA ASP A 24 4.95 2.17 6.13
C ASP A 24 3.83 2.39 7.15
N THR A 25 3.62 1.40 8.02
CA THR A 25 2.55 1.45 9.01
C THR A 25 2.86 2.40 10.17
N ASP A 26 4.14 2.72 10.41
CA ASP A 26 4.52 3.63 11.49
C ASP A 26 4.30 5.09 11.06
N GLU A 27 4.70 5.42 9.83
CA GLU A 27 4.49 6.75 9.25
C GLU A 27 3.08 6.94 8.67
N GLY A 28 2.33 5.85 8.48
CA GLY A 28 1.00 5.90 7.89
C GLY A 28 1.01 6.27 6.40
N LEU A 29 2.06 5.87 5.69
CA LEU A 29 2.29 6.21 4.28
C LEU A 29 2.35 4.96 3.40
N TRP A 30 2.10 5.15 2.11
CA TRP A 30 2.39 4.14 1.10
C TRP A 30 2.94 4.77 -0.17
N SER A 31 3.70 3.99 -0.93
CA SER A 31 4.22 4.34 -2.25
C SER A 31 4.05 3.17 -3.23
N ARG A 32 3.93 3.50 -4.51
CA ARG A 32 3.88 2.54 -5.61
C ARG A 32 5.26 2.42 -6.23
N GLU A 33 5.85 1.24 -6.12
CA GLU A 33 7.21 0.96 -6.59
C GLU A 33 7.25 0.47 -8.04
N ALA A 34 6.24 -0.30 -8.46
CA ALA A 34 6.12 -0.80 -9.82
C ALA A 34 4.67 -1.08 -10.16
N HIS A 35 4.30 -1.03 -11.43
CA HIS A 35 2.95 -1.40 -11.87
C HIS A 35 2.87 -1.74 -13.36
N GLN A 36 1.79 -2.42 -13.72
CA GLN A 36 1.34 -2.64 -15.09
C GLN A 36 -0.18 -2.74 -15.07
N GLY A 37 -0.91 -1.91 -15.82
CA GLY A 37 -2.38 -2.01 -15.97
C GLY A 37 -3.23 -1.70 -14.73
N ILE A 38 -2.66 -1.68 -13.53
CA ILE A 38 -3.27 -1.11 -12.32
C ILE A 38 -2.65 0.27 -12.11
N ASP A 39 -3.45 1.31 -12.28
CA ASP A 39 -3.00 2.69 -12.10
C ASP A 39 -3.45 3.21 -10.74
N LEU A 40 -2.53 3.19 -9.79
CA LEU A 40 -2.67 3.81 -8.49
C LEU A 40 -1.78 5.06 -8.45
N PRO A 41 -2.09 6.07 -7.63
CA PRO A 41 -1.18 7.18 -7.36
C PRO A 41 0.22 6.69 -6.98
N THR A 42 1.23 7.53 -7.22
CA THR A 42 2.63 7.19 -6.86
C THR A 42 2.82 7.02 -5.36
N TRP A 43 2.06 7.75 -4.54
CA TRP A 43 2.11 7.64 -3.10
C TRP A 43 0.82 8.18 -2.46
N GLY A 44 0.67 7.93 -1.18
CA GLY A 44 -0.42 8.49 -0.40
C GLY A 44 -0.38 8.08 1.06
N LYS A 45 -1.54 8.17 1.72
CA LYS A 45 -1.70 7.83 3.14
C LYS A 45 -2.41 6.51 3.30
N VAL A 46 -2.06 5.75 4.33
CA VAL A 46 -2.85 4.59 4.74
C VAL A 46 -3.78 4.97 5.89
N LYS A 47 -4.96 4.34 5.91
CA LYS A 47 -5.93 4.45 7.01
C LYS A 47 -6.43 3.07 7.38
N ASP A 48 -6.45 2.77 8.67
CA ASP A 48 -7.14 1.58 9.16
C ASP A 48 -8.65 1.84 9.12
N VAL A 49 -9.39 0.94 8.50
CA VAL A 49 -10.85 0.97 8.44
C VAL A 49 -11.36 -0.41 8.86
N GLU A 50 -12.61 -0.50 9.31
CA GLU A 50 -13.15 -1.74 9.87
C GLU A 50 -12.92 -2.96 8.94
N GLY A 51 -11.97 -3.81 9.33
CA GLY A 51 -11.60 -5.04 8.61
C GLY A 51 -10.69 -4.87 7.39
N ALA A 52 -10.15 -3.68 7.11
CA ALA A 52 -9.27 -3.45 5.96
C ALA A 52 -8.31 -2.27 6.14
N MET A 53 -7.24 -2.28 5.35
CA MET A 53 -6.38 -1.11 5.20
C MET A 53 -6.78 -0.35 3.94
N ALA A 54 -7.15 0.92 4.08
CA ALA A 54 -7.45 1.80 2.95
C ALA A 54 -6.18 2.53 2.51
N LEU A 55 -5.87 2.42 1.22
CA LEU A 55 -4.88 3.26 0.54
C LEU A 55 -5.60 4.51 0.04
N CYS A 56 -5.22 5.68 0.55
CA CYS A 56 -5.76 6.96 0.16
C CYS A 56 -4.75 7.73 -0.70
N ALA A 57 -5.24 8.42 -1.73
CA ALA A 57 -4.41 9.33 -2.52
C ALA A 57 -3.91 10.51 -1.67
N ALA A 58 -2.74 11.05 -2.01
CA ALA A 58 -2.10 12.13 -1.26
C ALA A 58 -2.81 13.49 -1.40
N ASP A 59 -3.43 13.73 -2.54
CA ASP A 59 -4.01 14.99 -2.98
C ASP A 59 -5.37 15.28 -2.34
N ASP A 60 -6.30 14.33 -2.40
CA ASP A 60 -7.68 14.50 -1.96
C ASP A 60 -8.07 13.58 -0.79
N GLY A 61 -7.21 12.62 -0.43
CA GLY A 61 -7.46 11.65 0.63
C GLY A 61 -8.51 10.59 0.28
N THR A 62 -8.94 10.53 -0.99
CA THR A 62 -9.91 9.55 -1.50
C THR A 62 -9.29 8.15 -1.44
N ALA A 63 -10.05 7.17 -0.96
CA ALA A 63 -9.60 5.78 -0.96
C ALA A 63 -9.53 5.27 -2.40
N VAL A 64 -8.32 4.94 -2.86
CA VAL A 64 -8.04 4.38 -4.19
C VAL A 64 -7.98 2.86 -4.18
N CYS A 65 -7.75 2.26 -3.01
CA CYS A 65 -7.78 0.83 -2.82
C CYS A 65 -8.10 0.45 -1.37
N LYS A 66 -8.76 -0.68 -1.15
CA LYS A 66 -8.94 -1.31 0.17
C LYS A 66 -8.36 -2.72 0.17
N LEU A 67 -7.44 -2.99 1.08
CA LEU A 67 -6.79 -4.28 1.30
C LEU A 67 -7.54 -5.02 2.42
N GLN A 68 -8.47 -5.88 2.03
CA GLN A 68 -9.35 -6.58 2.97
C GLN A 68 -8.57 -7.56 3.84
N GLY A 69 -8.76 -7.49 5.16
CA GLY A 69 -8.12 -8.37 6.14
C GLY A 69 -6.68 -7.99 6.51
N LEU A 70 -6.20 -6.82 6.05
CA LEU A 70 -4.93 -6.23 6.49
C LEU A 70 -5.22 -5.07 7.46
N SER A 71 -4.48 -4.98 8.56
CA SER A 71 -4.53 -3.86 9.52
C SER A 71 -3.12 -3.39 9.87
N PHE A 72 -3.01 -2.26 10.56
CA PHE A 72 -1.71 -1.66 10.93
C PHE A 72 -0.97 -2.51 11.97
N ASP A 73 -1.68 -2.96 12.99
CA ASP A 73 -1.10 -3.61 14.17
C ASP A 73 -0.89 -5.12 14.00
N ALA A 74 -1.44 -5.71 12.95
CA ALA A 74 -1.36 -7.13 12.72
C ALA A 74 -1.41 -7.48 11.23
N VAL A 75 -0.36 -8.15 10.76
CA VAL A 75 -0.44 -8.96 9.55
C VAL A 75 -1.19 -10.24 9.91
N GLN A 76 -2.51 -10.16 10.08
CA GLN A 76 -3.33 -11.35 10.35
C GLN A 76 -3.40 -12.28 9.14
N ARG A 77 -3.14 -11.75 7.94
CA ARG A 77 -3.20 -12.46 6.67
C ARG A 77 -2.04 -12.03 5.79
N GLU A 78 -1.51 -12.97 5.02
CA GLU A 78 -0.50 -12.70 4.00
C GLU A 78 -1.12 -12.45 2.62
N GLN A 79 -2.43 -12.62 2.48
CA GLN A 79 -3.17 -12.39 1.23
C GLN A 79 -4.64 -12.13 1.49
N GLY A 80 -5.30 -11.46 0.54
CA GLY A 80 -6.73 -11.17 0.61
C GLY A 80 -7.24 -10.48 -0.64
N THR A 81 -8.48 -9.98 -0.56
CA THR A 81 -9.13 -9.26 -1.65
C THR A 81 -8.71 -7.80 -1.65
N ALA A 82 -8.33 -7.29 -2.82
CA ALA A 82 -8.13 -5.85 -3.06
C ALA A 82 -9.37 -5.30 -3.76
N VAL A 83 -9.94 -4.22 -3.22
CA VAL A 83 -11.03 -3.48 -3.87
C VAL A 83 -10.45 -2.19 -4.38
N LEU A 84 -10.36 -2.00 -5.70
CA LEU A 84 -9.78 -0.80 -6.31
C LEU A 84 -10.90 0.17 -6.69
N SER A 85 -10.59 1.46 -6.60
CA SER A 85 -11.47 2.53 -7.08
C SER A 85 -11.14 2.81 -8.54
N GLY A 86 -11.94 2.28 -9.48
CA GLY A 86 -11.72 2.46 -10.92
C GLY A 86 -12.37 1.36 -11.77
N GLU A 87 -11.97 1.22 -13.03
CA GLU A 87 -12.49 0.21 -13.96
C GLU A 87 -12.28 -1.23 -13.45
N HIS A 88 -11.23 -1.47 -12.68
CA HIS A 88 -10.91 -2.78 -12.10
C HIS A 88 -11.46 -2.91 -10.68
N ALA A 89 -12.77 -3.11 -10.52
CA ALA A 89 -13.41 -3.07 -9.20
C ALA A 89 -12.86 -4.10 -8.18
N GLN A 90 -12.23 -5.19 -8.64
CA GLN A 90 -11.69 -6.24 -7.77
C GLN A 90 -10.31 -6.72 -8.22
N GLY A 91 -9.51 -7.11 -7.23
CA GLY A 91 -8.20 -7.73 -7.36
C GLY A 91 -7.86 -8.59 -6.14
N ALA A 92 -6.65 -9.12 -6.13
CA ALA A 92 -6.12 -9.86 -4.99
C ALA A 92 -4.80 -9.22 -4.54
N TRP A 93 -4.65 -8.97 -3.24
CA TRP A 93 -3.39 -8.54 -2.66
C TRP A 93 -2.67 -9.71 -2.00
N ARG A 94 -1.35 -9.64 -2.02
CA ARG A 94 -0.45 -10.56 -1.32
C ARG A 94 0.71 -9.80 -0.72
N LEU A 95 0.98 -10.05 0.55
CA LEU A 95 2.19 -9.63 1.21
C LEU A 95 3.39 -10.40 0.64
N GLN A 96 4.43 -9.66 0.25
CA GLN A 96 5.67 -10.22 -0.30
C GLN A 96 6.79 -10.22 0.74
N ALA A 97 6.86 -9.17 1.57
CA ALA A 97 7.87 -9.02 2.59
C ALA A 97 7.36 -8.17 3.75
N ILE A 98 7.85 -8.47 4.95
CA ILE A 98 7.72 -7.63 6.14
C ILE A 98 9.13 -7.22 6.55
N ASP A 99 9.33 -5.92 6.69
CA ASP A 99 10.51 -5.36 7.32
C ASP A 99 10.10 -4.72 8.65
N THR A 100 10.53 -5.33 9.75
CA THR A 100 10.28 -4.84 11.11
C THR A 100 11.45 -4.04 11.65
N CYS A 101 12.50 -3.81 10.87
CA CYS A 101 13.63 -3.02 11.31
C CYS A 101 13.15 -1.57 11.55
N THR A 102 13.24 -1.14 12.80
CA THR A 102 13.29 0.27 13.16
C THR A 102 14.65 0.77 12.73
N ILE A 103 14.79 1.12 11.44
CA ILE A 103 16.02 1.71 10.93
C ILE A 103 16.13 3.09 11.56
N GLN A 104 16.96 3.23 12.60
CA GLN A 104 17.42 4.55 12.99
C GLN A 104 18.21 5.10 11.81
N PRO A 105 17.85 6.25 11.24
CA PRO A 105 18.64 6.85 10.18
C PRO A 105 20.06 7.04 10.71
N GLU A 106 21.02 6.41 10.03
CA GLU A 106 22.45 6.51 10.31
C GLU A 106 22.93 7.97 10.26
N TYR A 107 22.24 8.81 9.47
CA TYR A 107 22.46 10.25 9.40
C TYR A 107 21.12 10.98 9.56
N LYS A 108 20.95 11.73 10.67
CA LYS A 108 19.82 12.63 10.93
C LYS A 108 19.96 14.00 10.26
N GLU A 109 20.95 14.17 9.39
CA GLU A 109 21.45 15.49 8.96
C GLU A 109 20.58 16.21 7.91
N PHE A 110 19.49 15.61 7.42
CA PHE A 110 18.65 16.24 6.38
C PHE A 110 17.49 17.12 6.89
N ILE A 111 17.34 17.34 8.21
CA ILE A 111 16.23 18.16 8.77
C ILE A 111 16.72 19.48 9.38
N SER A 112 17.95 19.91 9.13
CA SER A 112 18.37 21.29 9.43
C SER A 112 18.36 22.12 8.17
N VAL A 113 17.17 22.57 7.76
CA VAL A 113 17.11 23.84 7.01
C VAL A 113 17.17 24.94 8.06
N ASP A 114 18.38 25.40 8.35
CA ASP A 114 18.58 26.66 9.05
C ASP A 114 18.14 27.79 8.11
N ARG A 115 17.04 28.46 8.44
CA ARG A 115 16.85 29.86 8.10
C ARG A 115 15.84 30.57 8.98
#